data_AF-B6ATJ1-F1
#
_entry.id   AF-B6ATJ1-F1
#
_cell.length_a   1.000
_cell.length_b   1.000
_cell.length_c   1.000
_cell.angle_alpha   90.00
_cell.angle_beta   90.00
_cell.angle_gamma   90.00
#
_symmetry.space_group_name_H-M   'P 1'
#
loop_
_entity.id
_entity.type
_entity.pdbx_description
1 polymer ?
#
loop_
_entity_poly.entity_id
_entity_poly.type
_entity_poly.pdbx_seq_one_letter_code
_entity_poly.pdbx_strand_id
1 'polypeptide(L)'
;MPRAPAHARLCVVGVSLRPRSSLPDELEAFVGHYNHQRYHESLNNVTPADVYTGRGQTILLEREKTKRRTLKLRRLQQPKSAA
;
A
#
# COMPACT_ATOMS: atom_id res chain seq x y z
N MET A 1 30.59 -51.65 38.93
CA MET A 1 30.59 -51.26 37.51
C MET A 1 29.74 -52.25 36.75
N PRO A 2 28.65 -51.80 36.11
CA PRO A 2 28.67 -51.77 34.65
C PRO A 2 28.32 -50.37 34.13
N ARG A 3 29.10 -49.92 33.14
CA ARG A 3 28.87 -48.70 32.37
C ARG A 3 27.83 -49.00 31.30
N ALA A 4 26.75 -48.22 31.26
CA ALA A 4 25.81 -48.16 30.13
C ALA A 4 25.87 -46.75 29.51
N PRO A 5 25.60 -46.62 28.20
CA PRO A 5 26.17 -45.57 27.37
C PRO A 5 25.43 -44.24 27.55
N ALA A 6 26.19 -43.15 27.39
CA ALA A 6 25.66 -41.82 27.26
C ALA A 6 24.73 -41.75 26.05
N HIS A 7 23.42 -41.88 26.27
CA HIS A 7 22.43 -41.53 25.28
C HIS A 7 22.53 -40.03 25.07
N ALA A 8 23.19 -39.64 23.99
CA ALA A 8 23.26 -38.29 23.49
C ALA A 8 21.84 -37.73 23.37
N ARG A 9 21.42 -36.94 24.36
CA ARG A 9 20.30 -36.02 24.18
C ARG A 9 20.79 -34.93 23.26
N LEU A 10 20.58 -35.13 21.96
CA LEU A 10 20.53 -34.04 21.00
C LEU A 10 19.46 -33.07 21.51
N CYS A 11 19.88 -32.02 22.23
CA CYS A 11 19.06 -30.85 22.45
C CYS A 11 18.94 -30.15 21.09
N VAL A 12 17.95 -30.56 20.30
CA VAL A 12 17.52 -29.76 19.15
C VAL A 12 17.04 -28.44 19.73
N VAL A 13 17.86 -27.40 19.56
CA VAL A 13 17.52 -26.02 19.90
C VAL A 13 16.17 -25.76 19.28
N GLY A 14 15.17 -25.50 20.13
CA GLY A 14 13.81 -25.21 19.70
C GLY A 14 13.85 -24.06 18.71
N VAL A 15 13.67 -24.40 17.43
CA VAL A 15 13.31 -23.41 16.42
C VAL A 15 11.95 -22.91 16.87
N SER A 16 11.94 -21.75 17.53
CA SER A 16 10.72 -21.00 17.76
C SER A 16 10.14 -20.72 16.37
N LEU A 17 9.23 -21.60 15.94
CA LEU A 17 8.37 -21.36 14.80
C LEU A 17 7.44 -20.22 15.20
N ARG A 18 7.93 -18.99 15.19
CA ARG A 18 7.03 -17.85 15.06
C ARG A 18 6.25 -18.09 13.76
N PRO A 19 4.91 -18.07 13.77
CA PRO A 19 4.13 -18.13 12.55
C PRO A 19 4.63 -17.02 11.63
N ARG A 20 4.79 -17.34 10.34
CA ARG A 20 5.37 -16.44 9.32
C ARG A 20 4.57 -15.13 9.15
N SER A 21 3.34 -15.14 9.62
CA SER A 21 2.47 -13.99 9.82
C SER A 21 1.57 -14.28 11.01
N SER A 22 1.50 -13.36 11.97
CA SER A 22 0.42 -13.37 12.95
C SER A 22 -0.76 -12.55 12.39
N LEU A 23 -1.99 -12.89 12.77
CA LEU A 23 -3.20 -12.13 12.37
C LEU A 23 -3.05 -10.60 12.55
N PRO A 24 -2.40 -10.11 13.62
CA PRO A 24 -2.10 -8.67 13.77
C PRO A 24 -1.24 -8.09 12.65
N ASP A 25 -0.17 -8.79 12.22
CA ASP A 25 0.73 -8.30 11.16
C ASP A 25 0.00 -8.18 9.81
N GLU A 26 -0.88 -9.14 9.52
CA GLU A 26 -1.69 -9.15 8.32
C GLU A 26 -2.76 -8.05 8.35
N LEU A 27 -3.35 -7.79 9.53
CA LEU A 27 -4.29 -6.71 9.72
C LEU A 27 -3.62 -5.34 9.58
N GLU A 28 -2.44 -5.13 10.15
CA GLU A 28 -1.69 -3.89 9.99
C GLU A 28 -1.32 -3.64 8.52
N ALA A 29 -0.88 -4.69 7.81
CA ALA A 29 -0.60 -4.62 6.38
C ALA A 29 -1.86 -4.24 5.58
N PHE A 30 -3.01 -4.84 5.92
CA PHE A 30 -4.29 -4.54 5.28
C PHE A 30 -4.72 -3.08 5.53
N VAL A 31 -4.70 -2.62 6.78
CA VAL A 31 -5.09 -1.25 7.16
C VAL A 31 -4.17 -0.24 6.48
N GLY A 32 -2.86 -0.50 6.48
CA GLY A 32 -1.87 0.34 5.80
C GLY A 32 -2.15 0.45 4.30
N HIS A 33 -2.41 -0.68 3.64
CA HIS A 33 -2.74 -0.70 2.22
C HIS A 33 -4.06 0.03 1.93
N TYR A 34 -5.12 -0.28 2.66
CA TYR A 34 -6.46 0.26 2.41
C TYR A 34 -6.52 1.78 2.59
N ASN A 35 -5.88 2.29 3.64
CA ASN A 35 -5.96 3.71 4.00
C ASN A 35 -4.98 4.59 3.24
N HIS A 36 -3.79 4.09 2.87
CA HIS A 36 -2.73 4.93 2.32
C HIS A 36 -2.37 4.64 0.87
N GLN A 37 -2.65 3.44 0.36
CA GLN A 37 -2.18 3.02 -0.96
C GLN A 37 -3.33 2.80 -1.95
N ARG A 38 -4.53 2.46 -1.45
CA ARG A 38 -5.70 2.22 -2.28
C ARG A 38 -6.48 3.51 -2.53
N TYR A 39 -6.71 3.82 -3.80
CA TYR A 39 -7.65 4.85 -4.24
C TYR A 39 -9.06 4.27 -4.27
N HIS A 40 -10.05 5.06 -3.83
CA HIS A 40 -11.45 4.63 -3.80
C HIS A 40 -12.31 5.48 -4.74
N GLU A 41 -13.10 4.82 -5.58
CA GLU A 41 -13.95 5.47 -6.57
C GLU A 41 -15.02 6.35 -5.93
N SER A 42 -15.62 5.87 -4.82
CA SER A 42 -16.59 6.64 -4.01
C SER A 42 -16.00 7.93 -3.41
N LEU A 43 -14.67 8.01 -3.32
CA LEU A 43 -13.92 9.19 -2.85
C LEU A 43 -13.27 9.97 -3.99
N ASN A 44 -13.78 9.85 -5.22
CA ASN A 44 -13.21 10.46 -6.42
C ASN A 44 -11.74 10.06 -6.67
N ASN A 45 -11.41 8.79 -6.38
CA ASN A 45 -10.06 8.24 -6.48
C ASN A 45 -9.03 9.00 -5.63
N VAL A 46 -9.42 9.30 -4.40
CA VAL A 46 -8.55 9.79 -3.32
C VAL A 46 -8.40 8.67 -2.28
N THR A 47 -7.30 8.68 -1.53
CA THR A 47 -7.08 7.70 -0.44
C THR A 47 -7.91 8.07 0.78
N PRO A 48 -8.34 7.11 1.62
CA PRO A 48 -9.08 7.42 2.85
C PRO A 48 -8.27 8.30 3.79
N ALA A 49 -6.96 8.07 3.91
CA ALA A 49 -6.09 8.90 4.73
C ALA A 49 -6.06 10.37 4.29
N ASP A 50 -6.08 10.66 2.99
CA ASP A 50 -6.12 12.04 2.50
C ASP A 50 -7.47 12.72 2.76
N VAL A 51 -8.55 11.96 2.81
CA VAL A 51 -9.87 12.47 3.23
C VAL A 51 -9.86 12.78 4.72
N TYR A 52 -9.39 11.86 5.57
CA TYR A 52 -9.32 12.08 7.02
C TYR A 52 -8.39 13.22 7.41
N THR A 53 -7.27 13.38 6.72
CA THR A 53 -6.33 14.49 6.94
C THR A 53 -6.78 15.82 6.32
N GLY A 54 -7.94 15.84 5.64
CA GLY A 54 -8.52 17.04 5.03
C GLY A 54 -7.85 17.51 3.74
N ARG A 55 -6.88 16.75 3.20
CA ARG A 55 -6.15 17.10 1.97
C ARG A 55 -6.88 16.71 0.69
N GLY A 56 -7.93 15.88 0.79
CA GLY A 56 -8.64 15.34 -0.37
C GLY A 56 -9.16 16.40 -1.34
N GLN A 57 -9.73 17.49 -0.83
CA GLN A 57 -10.24 18.58 -1.68
C GLN A 57 -9.13 19.30 -2.44
N THR A 58 -8.00 19.56 -1.78
CA THR A 58 -6.83 20.19 -2.42
C THR A 58 -6.30 19.33 -3.58
N ILE A 59 -6.24 18.01 -3.40
CA ILE A 59 -5.82 17.07 -4.46
C ILE A 59 -6.75 17.17 -5.68
N LEU A 60 -8.07 17.20 -5.45
CA LEU A 60 -9.06 17.27 -6.53
C LEU A 60 -8.98 18.60 -7.29
N LEU A 61 -8.80 19.71 -6.59
CA LEU A 61 -8.63 21.04 -7.21
C LEU A 61 -7.38 21.11 -8.09
N GLU A 62 -6.25 20.59 -7.63
CA GLU A 62 -5.01 20.57 -8.43
C GLU A 62 -5.11 19.66 -9.66
N ARG A 63 -5.81 18.53 -9.52
CA ARG A 63 -6.12 17.64 -10.66
C ARG A 63 -6.99 18.35 -11.69
N GLU A 64 -8.02 19.07 -11.25
CA GLU A 64 -8.88 19.83 -12.15
C GLU A 64 -8.11 20.92 -12.91
N LYS A 65 -7.29 21.70 -12.20
CA LYS A 65 -6.42 22.72 -12.81
C LYS A 65 -5.52 22.10 -13.87
N THR A 66 -4.88 20.97 -13.56
CA THR A 66 -4.02 20.25 -14.50
C THR A 66 -4.81 19.77 -15.72
N LYS A 67 -5.97 19.16 -15.52
CA LYS A 67 -6.85 18.68 -16.61
C LYS A 67 -7.27 19.82 -17.54
N ARG A 68 -7.66 20.97 -16.98
CA ARG A 68 -8.03 22.17 -17.77
C ARG A 68 -6.85 22.68 -18.60
N ARG A 69 -5.66 22.76 -18.01
CA ARG A 69 -4.43 23.19 -18.70
C ARG A 69 -4.08 22.27 -19.86
N THR A 70 -4.07 20.96 -19.66
CA THR A 70 -3.70 19.99 -20.70
C THR A 70 -4.71 19.93 -21.83
N LEU A 71 -6.01 20.05 -21.53
CA LEU A 71 -7.06 20.15 -22.55
C LEU A 71 -6.90 21.43 -23.39
N LYS A 72 -6.57 22.57 -22.78
CA LYS A 72 -6.30 23.82 -23.51
C LYS A 72 -5.10 23.68 -24.44
N LEU A 73 -4.01 23.11 -23.96
CA LEU A 73 -2.82 22.85 -24.78
C LEU A 73 -3.13 21.95 -25.97
N ARG A 74 -3.90 20.87 -25.74
CA ARG A 74 -4.34 19.97 -26.82
C ARG A 74 -5.14 20.70 -27.88
N ARG A 75 -6.09 21.57 -27.49
CA ARG A 75 -6.88 22.37 -28.45
C ARG A 75 -6.03 23.31 -29.30
N LEU A 76 -4.98 23.91 -28.71
CA LEU A 76 -4.06 24.79 -29.44
C LEU A 76 -3.13 24.03 -30.40
N GLN A 77 -2.86 22.75 -30.15
CA GLN A 77 -2.03 21.89 -31.01
C GLN A 77 -2.82 21.29 -32.18
N GLN A 78 -4.11 21.00 -32.00
CA GLN A 78 -5.00 20.40 -33.00
C GLN A 78 -5.08 21.13 -34.37
N PRO A 79 -5.00 22.48 -34.50
CA PRO A 79 -4.96 23.11 -35.84
C PRO A 79 -3.68 22.81 -36.64
N LYS A 80 -2.64 22.19 -36.06
CA LYS A 80 -1.37 21.87 -36.75
C LYS A 80 -1.29 20.41 -37.25
N SER A 81 -2.26 19.57 -36.92
CA SER A 81 -2.26 18.14 -37.28
C SER A 81 -3.39 17.74 -38.24
N ALA A 82 -4.19 18.70 -38.71
CA ALA A 82 -5.28 18.49 -39.67
C ALA A 82 -4.94 19.01 -41.08
N ALA A 83 -3.67 18.88 -41.49
CA ALA A 83 -3.18 19.15 -42.85
C ALA A 83 -2.74 17.86 -43.53
#